data_AF-A0A2G1BT90-F1
#
_entry.id   AF-A0A2G1BT90-F1
#
_cell.length_a   1.000
_cell.length_b   1.000
_cell.length_c   1.000
_cell.angle_alpha   90.00
_cell.angle_beta   90.00
_cell.angle_gamma   90.00
#
_symmetry.space_group_name_H-M   'P 1'
#
loop_
_entity.id
_entity.type
_entity.pdbx_description
1 polymer ?
#
loop_
_entity_poly.entity_id
_entity_poly.type
_entity_poly.pdbx_seq_one_letter_code
_entity_poly.pdbx_strand_id
1 'polypeptide(L)'
;MLTVLNLKVVYNGKNPDKEGDPDKRNTPNYWLDMDDKWFELKKKQRAPWMEFAEQEYETFKGINENKSPLKERIKDYYHKSTTLGKSHYGKKTELTDVVSWCASFVNWCFEQTKGYKGTNESKGGSYNSLAFDWTPKNWENGGKCEAFYGAVITLKYSHTAFIVGKNTKKNKYVYLGGNQGGKSSGEQQIRYGTVTIGKEKSISKPKNYKVTDEEKELKEMTVNADGSFKTTR
;
A
#
# COMPACT_ATOMS: atom_id res chain seq x y z
N MET A 1 -17.98 19.78 -2.73
CA MET A 1 -19.09 18.81 -2.81
C MET A 1 -18.50 17.44 -3.07
N LEU A 2 -18.41 16.58 -2.05
CA LEU A 2 -18.22 15.15 -2.28
C LEU A 2 -19.61 14.57 -2.47
N THR A 3 -19.91 14.08 -3.67
CA THR A 3 -21.08 13.27 -3.92
C THR A 3 -20.86 11.94 -3.20
N VAL A 4 -21.48 11.78 -2.04
CA VAL A 4 -21.66 10.46 -1.44
C VAL A 4 -22.66 9.75 -2.33
N LEU A 5 -22.19 8.76 -3.10
CA LEU A 5 -23.08 7.83 -3.78
C LEU A 5 -23.84 7.07 -2.69
N ASN A 6 -25.04 7.53 -2.37
CA ASN A 6 -26.00 6.79 -1.58
C ASN A 6 -26.45 5.59 -2.42
N LEU A 7 -25.68 4.50 -2.37
CA LEU A 7 -26.06 3.22 -2.95
C LEU A 7 -27.18 2.63 -2.09
N LYS A 8 -28.40 2.61 -2.63
CA LYS A 8 -29.52 1.86 -2.06
C LYS A 8 -29.67 0.59 -2.89
N VAL A 9 -29.41 -0.57 -2.28
CA VAL A 9 -29.51 -1.87 -2.95
C VAL A 9 -31.00 -2.21 -3.10
N VAL A 10 -31.49 -2.22 -4.34
CA VAL A 10 -32.93 -2.39 -4.63
C VAL A 10 -33.29 -3.86 -4.90
N TYR A 11 -32.32 -4.71 -5.27
CA TYR A 11 -32.59 -6.08 -5.69
C TYR A 11 -31.43 -7.05 -5.42
N ASN A 12 -31.73 -8.30 -5.04
CA ASN A 12 -30.80 -9.41 -4.88
C ASN A 12 -31.40 -10.65 -5.60
N GLY A 13 -31.10 -10.84 -6.88
CA GLY A 13 -31.65 -11.93 -7.70
C GLY A 13 -30.95 -12.10 -9.05
N LYS A 14 -31.11 -13.27 -9.70
CA LYS A 14 -30.29 -13.72 -10.85
C LYS A 14 -30.71 -13.16 -12.19
N ASN A 15 -29.74 -13.11 -13.12
CA ASN A 15 -30.02 -12.93 -14.55
C ASN A 15 -31.08 -13.95 -15.00
N PRO A 16 -32.02 -13.53 -15.86
CA PRO A 16 -33.00 -14.43 -16.46
C PRO A 16 -32.28 -15.49 -17.31
N ASP A 17 -32.79 -16.72 -17.31
CA ASP A 17 -32.39 -17.73 -18.28
C ASP A 17 -32.90 -17.39 -19.69
N LYS A 18 -32.73 -18.33 -20.63
CA LYS A 18 -33.13 -18.13 -22.04
C LYS A 18 -34.65 -17.97 -22.22
N GLU A 19 -35.43 -18.23 -21.18
CA GLU A 19 -36.89 -18.18 -21.13
C GLU A 19 -37.41 -17.04 -20.25
N GLY A 20 -36.53 -16.34 -19.53
CA GLY A 20 -36.90 -15.20 -18.68
C GLY A 20 -36.93 -15.51 -17.17
N ASP A 21 -36.67 -16.76 -16.77
CA ASP A 21 -36.87 -17.23 -15.40
C ASP A 21 -35.57 -17.19 -14.54
N PRO A 22 -35.66 -17.05 -13.19
CA PRO A 22 -34.47 -16.89 -12.34
C PRO A 22 -33.65 -18.19 -12.18
N ASP A 23 -32.38 -18.21 -12.63
CA ASP A 23 -31.46 -19.36 -12.50
C ASP A 23 -31.13 -19.67 -11.01
N LYS A 24 -31.06 -20.94 -10.60
CA LYS A 24 -30.80 -21.39 -9.21
C LYS A 24 -29.36 -21.81 -8.89
N ARG A 25 -28.38 -21.66 -9.80
CA ARG A 25 -27.05 -22.31 -9.64
C ARG A 25 -25.84 -21.50 -9.11
N ASN A 26 -25.77 -20.16 -9.16
CA ASN A 26 -24.69 -19.37 -8.51
C ASN A 26 -25.12 -17.93 -8.17
N THR A 27 -24.74 -17.38 -7.02
CA THR A 27 -25.05 -15.98 -6.63
C THR A 27 -24.48 -14.98 -7.67
N PRO A 28 -25.29 -14.11 -8.29
CA PRO A 28 -24.79 -13.15 -9.28
C PRO A 28 -24.11 -11.95 -8.62
N ASN A 29 -23.09 -11.41 -9.28
CA ASN A 29 -22.48 -10.13 -8.93
C ASN A 29 -23.03 -8.98 -9.77
N TYR A 30 -24.20 -9.11 -10.40
CA TYR A 30 -24.85 -8.03 -11.17
C TYR A 30 -26.00 -7.44 -10.38
N TRP A 31 -26.11 -6.11 -10.40
CA TRP A 31 -26.96 -5.30 -9.55
C TRP A 31 -27.58 -4.18 -10.35
N LEU A 32 -28.74 -3.70 -9.91
CA LEU A 32 -29.47 -2.62 -10.57
C LEU A 32 -29.30 -1.32 -9.77
N ASP A 33 -28.96 -0.21 -10.44
CA ASP A 33 -28.96 1.11 -9.82
C ASP A 33 -30.36 1.77 -9.84
N MET A 34 -30.46 3.02 -9.36
CA MET A 34 -31.72 3.77 -9.29
C MET A 34 -32.27 4.19 -10.66
N ASP A 35 -31.47 4.06 -11.73
CA ASP A 35 -31.83 4.40 -13.11
C ASP A 35 -32.14 3.14 -13.94
N ASP A 36 -32.38 2.00 -13.28
CA ASP A 36 -32.57 0.69 -13.91
C ASP A 36 -31.36 0.24 -14.75
N LYS A 37 -30.14 0.70 -14.43
CA LYS A 37 -28.92 0.27 -15.12
C LYS A 37 -28.28 -0.90 -14.38
N TRP A 38 -27.97 -1.96 -15.13
CA TRP A 38 -27.21 -3.09 -14.63
C TRP A 38 -25.73 -2.73 -14.45
N PHE A 39 -25.18 -3.02 -13.28
CA PHE A 39 -23.75 -2.92 -12.97
C PHE A 39 -23.26 -4.17 -12.26
N GLU A 40 -21.99 -4.53 -12.49
CA GLU A 40 -21.37 -5.65 -11.81
C GLU A 40 -20.63 -5.16 -10.55
N LEU A 41 -20.94 -5.73 -9.37
CA LEU A 41 -20.04 -5.68 -8.21
C LEU A 41 -18.82 -6.54 -8.50
N LYS A 42 -17.88 -5.96 -9.23
CA LYS A 42 -16.54 -6.51 -9.34
C LYS A 42 -15.86 -6.33 -7.99
N LYS A 43 -15.46 -7.43 -7.35
CA LYS A 43 -14.44 -7.36 -6.31
C LYS A 43 -13.20 -6.80 -7.01
N LYS A 44 -12.92 -5.50 -6.82
CA LYS A 44 -11.68 -4.90 -7.34
C LYS A 44 -10.52 -5.74 -6.82
N GLN A 45 -9.89 -6.49 -7.71
CA GLN A 45 -8.73 -7.30 -7.36
C GLN A 45 -7.57 -6.32 -7.26
N ARG A 46 -7.35 -5.82 -6.05
CA ARG A 46 -6.24 -4.94 -5.71
C ARG A 46 -5.21 -5.75 -4.96
N ALA A 47 -3.96 -5.33 -5.05
CA ALA A 47 -2.87 -5.74 -4.18
C ALA A 47 -3.36 -5.92 -2.73
N PRO A 48 -3.47 -7.17 -2.22
CA PRO A 48 -4.21 -7.43 -0.98
C PRO A 48 -3.50 -6.86 0.26
N TRP A 49 -2.20 -6.61 0.19
CA TRP A 49 -1.45 -5.93 1.25
C TRP A 49 -1.82 -4.46 1.43
N MET A 50 -2.48 -3.86 0.43
CA MET A 50 -2.87 -2.46 0.52
C MET A 50 -4.03 -2.21 1.48
N GLU A 51 -4.85 -3.22 1.78
CA GLU A 51 -5.88 -3.12 2.81
C GLU A 51 -5.26 -2.73 4.16
N PHE A 52 -4.15 -3.37 4.53
CA PHE A 52 -3.43 -3.08 5.78
C PHE A 52 -2.75 -1.71 5.74
N ALA A 53 -2.14 -1.34 4.60
CA ALA A 53 -1.50 -0.04 4.48
C ALA A 53 -2.52 1.12 4.60
N GLU A 54 -3.69 0.98 3.97
CA GLU A 54 -4.78 1.95 4.05
C GLU A 54 -5.39 1.98 5.47
N GLN A 55 -5.58 0.82 6.11
CA GLN A 55 -6.07 0.75 7.49
C GLN A 55 -5.12 1.44 8.49
N GLU A 56 -3.82 1.19 8.39
CA GLU A 56 -2.82 1.84 9.26
C GLU A 56 -2.77 3.34 8.99
N TYR A 57 -2.87 3.77 7.74
CA TYR A 57 -2.98 5.20 7.42
C TYR A 57 -4.21 5.83 8.08
N GLU A 58 -5.40 5.25 7.89
CA GLU A 58 -6.63 5.80 8.48
C GLU A 58 -6.58 5.85 10.00
N THR A 59 -5.93 4.86 10.62
CA THR A 59 -5.80 4.76 12.08
C THR A 59 -4.80 5.76 12.66
N PHE A 60 -3.65 5.96 12.00
CA PHE A 60 -2.52 6.72 12.57
C PHE A 60 -2.19 8.02 11.83
N LYS A 61 -2.96 8.41 10.80
CA LYS A 61 -2.73 9.67 10.06
C LYS A 61 -2.67 10.87 11.01
N GLY A 62 -1.66 11.71 10.80
CA GLY A 62 -1.43 12.92 11.59
C GLY A 62 -0.70 12.68 12.92
N ILE A 63 -0.43 11.44 13.31
CA ILE A 63 0.33 11.09 14.50
C ILE A 63 1.81 10.98 14.14
N ASN A 64 2.67 11.69 14.86
CA ASN A 64 4.13 11.60 14.71
C ASN A 64 4.67 10.32 15.34
N GLU A 65 5.76 9.77 14.82
CA GLU A 65 6.37 8.51 15.25
C GLU A 65 6.74 8.47 16.74
N ASN A 66 7.03 9.63 17.36
CA ASN A 66 7.36 9.73 18.77
C ASN A 66 6.14 9.83 19.70
N LYS A 67 4.92 9.80 19.15
CA LYS A 67 3.66 9.88 19.89
C LYS A 67 2.92 8.55 19.85
N SER A 68 2.32 8.20 20.99
CA SER A 68 1.40 7.08 21.09
C SER A 68 0.09 7.40 20.34
N PRO A 69 -0.56 6.40 19.71
CA PRO A 69 -0.21 4.98 19.73
C PRO A 69 0.77 4.55 18.62
N LEU A 70 1.21 5.46 17.74
CA LEU A 70 2.06 5.10 16.60
C LEU A 70 3.47 4.65 17.05
N LYS A 71 4.02 5.28 18.09
CA LYS A 71 5.31 4.91 18.67
C LYS A 71 5.39 3.42 19.05
N GLU A 72 4.41 2.95 19.81
CA GLU A 72 4.32 1.55 20.22
C GLU A 72 4.03 0.67 19.01
N ARG A 73 3.19 1.14 18.09
CA ARG A 73 2.88 0.40 16.85
C ARG A 73 4.15 0.09 16.04
N ILE A 74 5.03 1.07 15.87
CA ILE A 74 6.31 0.91 15.15
C ILE A 74 7.20 -0.12 15.84
N LYS A 75 7.39 0.02 17.16
CA LYS A 75 8.27 -0.85 17.95
C LYS A 75 7.76 -2.28 18.04
N ASP A 76 6.49 -2.43 18.37
CA ASP A 76 5.92 -3.72 18.77
C ASP A 76 5.43 -4.56 17.61
N TYR A 77 5.23 -3.96 16.43
CA TYR A 77 4.67 -4.65 15.27
C TYR A 77 5.54 -4.51 14.04
N TYR A 78 5.81 -3.27 13.59
CA TYR A 78 6.52 -3.09 12.33
C TYR A 78 7.95 -3.63 12.39
N HIS A 79 8.75 -3.20 13.37
CA HIS A 79 10.13 -3.66 13.47
C HIS A 79 10.25 -5.16 13.76
N LYS A 80 9.34 -5.71 14.58
CA LYS A 80 9.31 -7.15 14.91
C LYS A 80 8.99 -8.04 13.71
N SER A 81 8.45 -7.50 12.62
CA SER A 81 8.22 -8.27 11.39
C SER A 81 9.51 -8.58 10.60
N THR A 82 10.65 -7.97 10.94
CA THR A 82 11.90 -8.06 10.15
C THR A 82 13.07 -8.69 10.94
N THR A 83 14.14 -9.14 10.26
CA THR A 83 15.31 -9.77 10.92
C THR A 83 16.30 -8.80 11.53
N LEU A 84 16.31 -7.55 11.08
CA LEU A 84 17.16 -6.51 11.65
C LEU A 84 16.61 -5.95 12.96
N GLY A 85 15.85 -6.73 13.73
CA GLY A 85 15.57 -6.41 15.13
C GLY A 85 16.81 -5.95 15.90
N LYS A 86 18.01 -6.41 15.50
CA LYS A 86 19.31 -5.96 16.04
C LYS A 86 19.86 -4.62 15.51
N SER A 87 19.65 -4.24 14.25
CA SER A 87 20.09 -2.91 13.75
C SER A 87 19.00 -1.84 13.87
N HIS A 88 17.80 -2.23 14.30
CA HIS A 88 16.73 -1.34 14.77
C HIS A 88 16.87 -0.98 16.27
N TYR A 89 17.96 -1.45 16.87
CA TYR A 89 18.43 -0.97 18.16
C TYR A 89 19.14 0.37 18.00
N GLY A 90 18.84 1.32 18.89
CA GLY A 90 19.60 2.56 19.00
C GLY A 90 21.00 2.31 19.58
N LYS A 91 21.60 3.33 20.21
CA LYS A 91 22.83 3.13 21.03
C LYS A 91 22.65 2.13 22.19
N LYS A 92 21.40 1.74 22.48
CA LYS A 92 20.99 0.70 23.43
C LYS A 92 20.34 -0.45 22.66
N THR A 93 20.38 -1.68 23.19
CA THR A 93 19.83 -2.92 22.60
C THR A 93 18.28 -2.99 22.59
N GLU A 94 17.59 -1.85 22.41
CA GLU A 94 16.13 -1.75 22.43
C GLU A 94 15.59 -1.19 21.12
N LEU A 95 14.48 -1.76 20.62
CA LEU A 95 13.81 -1.29 19.41
C LEU A 95 13.27 0.12 19.66
N THR A 96 13.56 1.06 18.75
CA THR A 96 13.13 2.45 18.93
C THR A 96 12.41 2.99 17.70
N ASP A 97 11.47 3.90 17.96
CA ASP A 97 10.70 4.66 16.98
C ASP A 97 11.55 5.66 16.19
N VAL A 98 12.76 5.96 16.67
CA VAL A 98 13.72 6.85 15.98
C VAL A 98 14.53 6.13 14.89
N VAL A 99 14.42 4.80 14.78
CA VAL A 99 15.04 4.07 13.66
C VAL A 99 14.12 4.08 12.45
N SER A 100 14.71 4.27 11.27
CA SER A 100 13.97 4.26 10.00
C SER A 100 13.10 3.00 9.85
N TRP A 101 11.79 3.20 9.70
CA TRP A 101 10.79 2.13 9.72
C TRP A 101 9.99 1.99 8.41
N CYS A 102 10.40 2.66 7.33
CA CYS A 102 9.72 2.58 6.01
C CYS A 102 9.63 1.12 5.49
N ALA A 103 10.74 0.39 5.52
CA ALA A 103 10.80 -1.00 5.10
C ALA A 103 10.09 -1.94 6.09
N SER A 104 10.14 -1.63 7.39
CA SER A 104 9.40 -2.36 8.41
C SER A 104 7.88 -2.25 8.20
N PHE A 105 7.39 -1.06 7.82
CA PHE A 105 5.98 -0.84 7.49
C PHE A 105 5.55 -1.64 6.25
N VAL A 106 6.31 -1.53 5.15
CA VAL A 106 6.05 -2.30 3.92
C VAL A 106 6.03 -3.79 4.21
N ASN A 107 7.02 -4.27 4.99
CA ASN A 107 7.08 -5.66 5.37
C ASN A 107 5.86 -6.11 6.16
N TRP A 108 5.51 -5.36 7.21
CA TRP A 108 4.41 -5.70 8.08
C TRP A 108 3.09 -5.87 7.32
N CYS A 109 2.84 -5.02 6.32
CA CYS A 109 1.67 -5.14 5.43
C CYS A 109 1.65 -6.46 4.66
N PHE A 110 2.79 -6.91 4.13
CA PHE A 110 2.88 -8.23 3.49
C PHE A 110 2.70 -9.38 4.49
N GLU A 111 3.27 -9.27 5.70
CA GLU A 111 3.14 -10.28 6.75
C GLU A 111 1.69 -10.49 7.21
N GLN A 112 0.84 -9.45 7.12
CA GLN A 112 -0.59 -9.59 7.42
C GLN A 112 -1.37 -10.25 6.28
N THR A 113 -0.77 -10.36 5.09
CA THR A 113 -1.48 -10.74 3.87
C THR A 113 -1.35 -12.23 3.60
N LYS A 114 -2.48 -12.95 3.66
CA LYS A 114 -2.53 -14.37 3.30
C LYS A 114 -2.03 -14.59 1.86
N GLY A 115 -1.07 -15.49 1.70
CA GLY A 115 -0.45 -15.80 0.40
C GLY A 115 0.74 -14.92 0.00
N TYR A 116 1.00 -13.83 0.75
CA TYR A 116 2.19 -12.98 0.58
C TYR A 116 3.01 -12.83 1.87
N LYS A 117 2.58 -13.45 2.97
CA LYS A 117 3.41 -13.68 4.16
C LYS A 117 4.71 -14.41 3.77
N GLY A 118 5.83 -13.98 4.32
CA GLY A 118 7.17 -14.49 4.01
C GLY A 118 7.69 -14.04 2.65
N THR A 119 6.98 -13.16 1.92
CA THR A 119 7.43 -12.73 0.59
C THR A 119 8.78 -12.02 0.64
N ASN A 120 9.20 -11.51 1.78
CA ASN A 120 10.45 -10.78 1.97
C ASN A 120 11.53 -11.63 2.67
N GLU A 121 11.28 -12.92 2.90
CA GLU A 121 12.26 -13.86 3.41
C GLU A 121 13.28 -14.21 2.30
N SER A 122 14.56 -14.19 2.65
CA SER A 122 15.67 -14.64 1.80
C SER A 122 16.19 -16.00 2.27
N LYS A 123 16.95 -16.70 1.41
CA LYS A 123 17.53 -18.04 1.67
C LYS A 123 18.40 -18.20 2.94
N GLY A 124 18.64 -17.15 3.71
CA GLY A 124 19.29 -17.20 5.02
C GLY A 124 18.35 -17.01 6.21
N GLY A 125 17.02 -17.05 6.01
CA GLY A 125 16.04 -16.69 7.03
C GLY A 125 16.02 -15.20 7.38
N SER A 126 16.63 -14.36 6.52
CA SER A 126 16.65 -12.90 6.70
C SER A 126 15.48 -12.24 5.98
N TYR A 127 14.81 -11.30 6.64
CA TYR A 127 13.65 -10.55 6.20
C TYR A 127 14.07 -9.12 5.80
N ASN A 128 13.67 -8.68 4.61
CA ASN A 128 13.97 -7.33 4.11
C ASN A 128 13.63 -6.26 5.15
N SER A 129 14.61 -5.45 5.52
CA SER A 129 14.54 -4.53 6.65
C SER A 129 15.06 -3.14 6.31
N LEU A 130 15.79 -3.02 5.20
CA LEU A 130 16.25 -1.76 4.64
C LEU A 130 15.46 -1.43 3.37
N ALA A 131 15.36 -0.15 3.04
CA ALA A 131 14.63 0.30 1.85
C ALA A 131 15.14 -0.35 0.55
N PHE A 132 16.46 -0.52 0.42
CA PHE A 132 17.07 -1.11 -0.77
C PHE A 132 16.93 -2.63 -0.86
N ASP A 133 16.53 -3.31 0.21
CA ASP A 133 16.24 -4.74 0.17
C ASP A 133 15.02 -5.02 -0.71
N TRP A 134 14.11 -4.05 -0.83
CA TRP A 134 12.93 -4.12 -1.69
C TRP A 134 13.22 -3.85 -3.18
N THR A 135 14.47 -3.58 -3.55
CA THR A 135 14.84 -3.45 -4.96
C THR A 135 14.86 -4.84 -5.63
N PRO A 136 14.55 -4.96 -6.94
CA PRO A 136 14.51 -6.25 -7.63
C PRO A 136 15.80 -7.08 -7.53
N LYS A 137 16.94 -6.43 -7.33
CA LYS A 137 18.24 -7.09 -7.18
C LYS A 137 18.40 -7.79 -5.83
N ASN A 138 17.82 -7.20 -4.78
CA ASN A 138 18.01 -7.65 -3.40
C ASN A 138 16.79 -8.42 -2.86
N TRP A 139 15.62 -8.24 -3.48
CA TRP A 139 14.40 -8.94 -3.09
C TRP A 139 14.31 -10.28 -3.82
N GLU A 140 14.76 -11.36 -3.18
CA GLU A 140 14.84 -12.69 -3.80
C GLU A 140 13.50 -13.18 -4.38
N ASN A 141 12.42 -13.03 -3.62
CA ASN A 141 11.06 -13.39 -4.03
C ASN A 141 10.33 -12.22 -4.72
N GLY A 142 11.03 -11.11 -4.98
CA GLY A 142 10.54 -9.94 -5.69
C GLY A 142 11.08 -9.84 -7.11
N GLY A 143 10.41 -9.07 -7.93
CA GLY A 143 10.82 -8.81 -9.31
C GLY A 143 10.51 -7.38 -9.72
N LYS A 144 11.22 -6.89 -10.73
CA LYS A 144 10.93 -5.61 -11.38
C LYS A 144 9.55 -5.67 -12.03
N CYS A 145 8.80 -4.57 -11.97
CA CYS A 145 7.53 -4.42 -12.64
C CYS A 145 7.31 -2.97 -13.10
N GLU A 146 6.26 -2.77 -13.88
CA GLU A 146 5.68 -1.46 -14.13
C GLU A 146 4.91 -0.97 -12.90
N ALA A 147 4.58 0.33 -12.87
CA ALA A 147 3.80 0.90 -11.79
C ALA A 147 2.35 0.37 -11.81
N PHE A 148 1.87 -0.04 -10.65
CA PHE A 148 0.48 -0.40 -10.41
C PHE A 148 0.10 -0.07 -8.97
N TYR A 149 -1.19 -0.05 -8.66
CA TYR A 149 -1.67 0.19 -7.30
C TYR A 149 -1.18 -0.93 -6.35
N GLY A 150 -0.36 -0.57 -5.37
CA GLY A 150 0.29 -1.50 -4.44
C GLY A 150 1.67 -1.98 -4.86
N ALA A 151 2.21 -1.53 -5.99
CA ALA A 151 3.61 -1.76 -6.33
C ALA A 151 4.54 -1.16 -5.26
N VAL A 152 5.60 -1.88 -4.90
CA VAL A 152 6.63 -1.37 -3.99
C VAL A 152 7.53 -0.43 -4.78
N ILE A 153 7.59 0.83 -4.36
CA ILE A 153 8.47 1.84 -4.93
C ILE A 153 9.63 2.11 -3.98
N THR A 154 10.86 1.96 -4.47
CA THR A 154 12.07 2.31 -3.73
C THR A 154 12.67 3.58 -4.31
N LEU A 155 13.08 4.51 -3.44
CA LEU A 155 13.59 5.82 -3.80
C LEU A 155 15.09 5.93 -3.55
N LYS A 156 15.78 6.77 -4.32
CA LYS A 156 17.25 6.88 -4.30
C LYS A 156 17.82 7.31 -2.95
N TYR A 157 17.04 8.01 -2.13
CA TYR A 157 17.41 8.45 -0.79
C TYR A 157 17.13 7.41 0.32
N SER A 158 17.11 6.12 -0.02
CA SER A 158 16.88 5.02 0.93
C SER A 158 15.50 5.05 1.61
N HIS A 159 14.45 5.17 0.78
CA HIS A 159 13.06 5.09 1.24
C HIS A 159 12.26 4.07 0.41
N THR A 160 11.26 3.43 1.00
CA THR A 160 10.37 2.48 0.31
C THR A 160 8.93 2.66 0.76
N ALA A 161 7.98 2.51 -0.18
CA ALA A 161 6.55 2.75 0.03
C ALA A 161 5.72 1.98 -1.01
N PHE A 162 4.38 2.11 -0.97
CA PHE A 162 3.48 1.55 -1.97
C PHE A 162 2.94 2.62 -2.91
N ILE A 163 2.96 2.39 -4.22
CA ILE A 163 2.30 3.28 -5.19
C ILE A 163 0.77 3.21 -5.00
N VAL A 164 0.11 4.36 -4.93
CA VAL A 164 -1.36 4.44 -4.78
C VAL A 164 -2.04 5.20 -5.91
N GLY A 165 -1.28 5.93 -6.73
CA GLY A 165 -1.82 6.75 -7.79
C GLY A 165 -0.74 7.57 -8.49
N LYS A 166 -1.18 8.53 -9.29
CA LYS A 166 -0.30 9.45 -10.01
C LYS A 166 -0.89 10.85 -10.07
N ASN A 167 -0.02 11.82 -10.30
CA ASN A 167 -0.39 13.16 -10.73
C ASN A 167 0.25 13.39 -12.10
N THR A 168 -0.55 13.23 -13.15
CA THR A 168 -0.09 13.34 -14.53
C THR A 168 0.36 14.75 -14.85
N LYS A 169 -0.37 15.77 -14.35
CA LYS A 169 -0.04 17.20 -14.57
C LYS A 169 1.36 17.57 -14.05
N LYS A 170 1.80 16.96 -12.95
CA LYS A 170 3.11 17.21 -12.31
C LYS A 170 4.15 16.14 -12.62
N ASN A 171 3.81 15.15 -13.44
CA ASN A 171 4.64 13.97 -13.73
C ASN A 171 5.13 13.26 -12.45
N LYS A 172 4.21 12.92 -11.54
CA LYS A 172 4.56 12.28 -10.25
C LYS A 172 3.82 10.97 -10.01
N TYR A 173 4.50 10.01 -9.40
CA TYR A 173 3.84 8.96 -8.64
C TYR A 173 3.42 9.49 -7.27
N VAL A 174 2.28 9.03 -6.79
CA VAL A 174 1.82 9.20 -5.41
C VAL A 174 1.97 7.85 -4.71
N TYR A 175 2.59 7.86 -3.54
CA TYR A 175 2.81 6.66 -2.75
C TYR A 175 2.33 6.83 -1.30
N LEU A 176 1.98 5.72 -0.65
CA LEU A 176 1.61 5.62 0.75
C LEU A 176 2.67 4.79 1.49
N GLY A 177 3.14 5.29 2.62
CA GLY A 177 4.15 4.59 3.41
C GLY A 177 4.36 5.20 4.79
N GLY A 178 5.08 4.44 5.62
CA GLY A 178 5.56 4.84 6.93
C GLY A 178 6.91 5.56 6.88
N ASN A 179 7.31 6.20 7.97
CA ASN A 179 8.56 6.95 8.12
C ASN A 179 8.69 8.11 7.11
N GLN A 180 7.60 8.85 6.89
CA GLN A 180 7.54 9.92 5.88
C GLN A 180 7.26 11.29 6.50
N GLY A 181 7.86 12.33 5.91
CA GLY A 181 7.72 13.70 6.38
C GLY A 181 8.64 14.02 7.56
N GLY A 182 8.33 15.10 8.26
CA GLY A 182 9.17 15.63 9.33
C GLY A 182 10.44 16.34 8.82
N LYS A 183 10.90 17.36 9.55
CA LYS A 183 12.21 18.00 9.32
C LYS A 183 13.32 17.38 10.16
N SER A 184 12.92 16.66 11.21
CA SER A 184 13.80 16.01 12.17
C SER A 184 13.25 14.63 12.53
N SER A 185 14.11 13.74 13.05
CA SER A 185 13.67 12.47 13.62
C SER A 185 12.65 12.73 14.73
N GLY A 186 11.62 11.90 14.82
CA GLY A 186 10.50 12.04 15.74
C GLY A 186 9.26 12.73 15.14
N GLU A 187 9.35 13.27 13.93
CA GLU A 187 8.24 13.97 13.25
C GLU A 187 7.66 13.20 12.05
N GLN A 188 8.21 12.03 11.74
CA GLN A 188 7.76 11.20 10.63
C GLN A 188 6.41 10.56 10.95
N GLN A 189 5.64 10.23 9.91
CA GLN A 189 4.27 9.72 10.02
C GLN A 189 4.01 8.62 8.98
N ILE A 190 2.86 7.95 9.10
CA ILE A 190 2.22 7.26 7.96
C ILE A 190 1.46 8.31 7.16
N ARG A 191 1.86 8.52 5.91
CA ARG A 191 1.23 9.54 5.05
C ARG A 191 1.45 9.24 3.57
N TYR A 192 0.85 10.06 2.72
CA TYR A 192 1.23 10.07 1.33
C TYR A 192 2.53 10.84 1.10
N GLY A 193 3.21 10.51 0.03
CA GLY A 193 4.33 11.26 -0.51
C GLY A 193 4.30 11.20 -2.04
N THR A 194 5.22 11.91 -2.67
CA THR A 194 5.34 11.92 -4.13
C THR A 194 6.78 11.85 -4.59
N VAL A 195 6.97 11.32 -5.80
CA VAL A 195 8.25 11.35 -6.51
C VAL A 195 7.98 11.63 -7.98
N THR A 196 8.84 12.41 -8.63
CA THR A 196 8.79 12.59 -10.08
C THR A 196 9.02 11.25 -10.77
N ILE A 197 8.16 10.90 -11.73
CA ILE A 197 8.26 9.64 -12.48
C ILE A 197 9.62 9.58 -13.20
N GLY A 198 10.31 8.46 -13.06
CA GLY A 198 11.67 8.23 -13.55
C GLY A 198 12.78 8.65 -12.57
N LYS A 199 12.44 9.22 -11.40
CA LYS A 199 13.42 9.54 -10.34
C LYS A 199 13.47 8.48 -9.23
N GLU A 200 12.54 7.54 -9.22
CA GLU A 200 12.61 6.35 -8.37
C GLU A 200 13.88 5.53 -8.64
N LYS A 201 14.27 4.72 -7.67
CA LYS A 201 15.36 3.74 -7.81
C LYS A 201 14.85 2.47 -8.49
N SER A 202 13.66 2.01 -8.09
CA SER A 202 13.03 0.84 -8.68
C SER A 202 11.55 0.77 -8.32
N ILE A 203 10.80 0.04 -9.14
CA ILE A 203 9.44 -0.42 -8.84
C ILE A 203 9.47 -1.95 -8.88
N SER A 204 8.94 -2.58 -7.84
CA SER A 204 8.99 -4.02 -7.64
C SER A 204 7.68 -4.57 -7.07
N LYS A 205 7.53 -5.89 -7.19
CA LYS A 205 6.39 -6.66 -6.66
C LYS A 205 6.83 -8.08 -6.29
N PRO A 206 6.02 -8.82 -5.51
CA PRO A 206 6.22 -10.26 -5.37
C PRO A 206 6.18 -10.96 -6.74
N LYS A 207 7.09 -11.90 -6.97
CA LYS A 207 7.16 -12.65 -8.24
C LYS A 207 5.87 -13.40 -8.54
N ASN A 208 5.26 -13.98 -7.51
CA ASN A 208 3.99 -14.71 -7.59
C ASN A 208 2.75 -13.81 -7.75
N TYR A 209 2.87 -12.49 -7.60
CA TYR A 209 1.74 -11.57 -7.81
C TYR A 209 1.45 -11.38 -9.30
N LYS A 210 0.23 -11.68 -9.74
CA LYS A 210 -0.23 -11.34 -11.10
C LYS A 210 -0.96 -10.00 -11.05
N VAL A 211 -0.38 -8.99 -11.70
CA VAL A 211 -0.95 -7.64 -11.78
C VAL A 211 -2.03 -7.63 -12.86
N THR A 212 -3.22 -7.17 -12.52
CA THR A 212 -4.33 -6.97 -13.47
C THR A 212 -4.15 -5.66 -14.24
N ASP A 213 -4.79 -5.50 -15.40
CA ASP A 213 -4.72 -4.25 -16.15
C ASP A 213 -5.40 -3.08 -15.39
N GLU A 214 -6.47 -3.39 -14.65
CA GLU A 214 -7.18 -2.44 -13.79
C GLU A 214 -6.28 -1.86 -12.68
N GLU A 215 -5.31 -2.62 -12.18
CA GLU A 215 -4.34 -2.12 -11.19
C GLU A 215 -3.27 -1.22 -11.79
N LYS A 216 -2.94 -1.39 -13.08
CA LYS A 216 -2.01 -0.51 -13.80
C LYS A 216 -2.64 0.86 -14.08
N GLU A 217 -3.97 0.93 -14.10
CA GLU A 217 -4.73 2.19 -14.19
C GLU A 217 -4.66 2.98 -12.88
N LEU A 218 -3.50 3.59 -12.63
CA LEU A 218 -3.27 4.44 -11.47
C LEU A 218 -4.26 5.61 -11.42
N LYS A 219 -5.01 5.70 -10.31
CA LYS A 219 -5.91 6.82 -10.02
C LYS A 219 -5.18 8.16 -10.13
N GLU A 220 -5.82 9.11 -10.82
CA GLU A 220 -5.34 10.49 -10.89
C GLU A 220 -5.62 11.21 -9.56
N MET A 221 -4.61 11.88 -9.02
CA MET A 221 -4.64 12.55 -7.72
C MET A 221 -4.18 14.00 -7.89
N THR A 222 -5.16 14.92 -7.87
CA THR A 222 -4.97 16.34 -8.20
C THR A 222 -4.27 17.14 -7.11
N VAL A 223 -4.32 16.65 -5.87
CA VAL A 223 -3.57 17.14 -4.71
C VAL A 223 -2.66 15.99 -4.27
N ASN A 224 -1.41 16.27 -3.89
CA ASN A 224 -0.63 15.25 -3.17
C ASN A 224 -1.51 14.84 -1.97
N ALA A 225 -1.90 13.57 -1.85
CA ALA A 225 -2.93 13.21 -0.86
C ALA A 225 -2.51 13.45 0.61
N ASP A 226 -1.30 13.93 0.86
CA ASP A 226 -0.82 14.42 2.14
C ASP A 226 -1.11 15.92 2.39
N GLY A 227 -1.85 16.58 1.48
CA GLY A 227 -2.22 17.99 1.56
C GLY A 227 -1.05 18.97 1.46
N SER A 228 0.18 18.51 1.19
CA SER A 228 1.37 19.35 1.24
C SER A 228 1.86 19.77 -0.16
N PHE A 229 2.20 21.05 -0.30
CA PHE A 229 2.75 21.64 -1.54
C PHE A 229 4.28 21.81 -1.52
N LYS A 230 4.99 21.30 -0.51
CA LYS A 230 6.44 21.47 -0.43
C LYS A 230 7.18 20.17 -0.74
N THR A 231 7.42 19.94 -2.03
CA THR A 231 8.65 19.22 -2.41
C THR A 231 9.81 20.19 -2.30
N THR A 232 10.66 20.02 -1.29
CA THR A 232 12.08 20.40 -1.36
C THR A 232 12.84 19.62 -0.29
N ARG A 233 13.21 18.39 -0.62
CA ARG A 233 14.60 17.93 -0.57
C ARG A 233 14.74 16.74 -1.52
#